data_AF-A0A660MM49-F1
#
_entry.id   AF-A0A660MM49-F1
#
_cell.length_a   1.000
_cell.length_b   1.000
_cell.length_c   1.000
_cell.angle_alpha   90.00
_cell.angle_beta   90.00
_cell.angle_gamma   90.00
#
_symmetry.space_group_name_H-M   'P 1'
#
loop_
_entity.id
_entity.type
_entity.pdbx_description
1 polymer ?
#
loop_
_entity_poly.entity_id
_entity_poly.type
_entity_poly.pdbx_seq_one_letter_code
_entity_poly.pdbx_strand_id
1 'polypeptide(L)'
;MTTRRKRERQELLAQYYDETKEIIILTADYKNCLWDNACDLIAWMEDGELHNHHGWFRWLDDKWASSFLPLNAYRLRVRQHKDFASSFLLLDVLQKDVTHPALQAVCEAWLRPTVWQEAPFPAFILNKRISNFEADIDWLGAPIHVSLEQEADHETPPDAVIATLRKLYAAPEQWQTRLKNWACDELLSEAQTWQKKNKAPLSAEAFRQRLRLQEIYCYGDGSFSACFDSDGIFAKLVTFVEVNPDDSLKEVGITE
;
A
#
# COMPACT_ATOMS: atom_id res chain seq x y z
N MET A 1 5.90 32.12 -12.39
CA MET A 1 5.77 31.35 -11.12
C MET A 1 5.05 32.22 -10.08
N THR A 2 3.91 31.75 -9.56
CA THR A 2 3.11 32.38 -8.50
C THR A 2 3.89 32.48 -7.18
N THR A 3 3.62 33.51 -6.37
CA THR A 3 4.26 33.76 -5.06
C THR A 3 4.17 32.56 -4.11
N ARG A 4 3.04 31.82 -4.17
CA ARG A 4 2.81 30.59 -3.40
C ARG A 4 3.81 29.47 -3.75
N ARG A 5 4.02 29.16 -5.04
CA ARG A 5 4.98 28.13 -5.47
C ARG A 5 6.43 28.47 -5.12
N LYS A 6 6.79 29.75 -5.12
CA LYS A 6 8.14 30.18 -4.70
C LYS A 6 8.37 29.94 -3.21
N ARG A 7 7.36 30.22 -2.38
CA ARG A 7 7.40 29.99 -0.94
C ARG A 7 7.47 28.49 -0.62
N GLU A 8 6.60 27.68 -1.21
CA GLU A 8 6.60 26.22 -1.05
C GLU A 8 7.96 25.61 -1.44
N ARG A 9 8.58 26.10 -2.52
CA ARG A 9 9.94 25.68 -2.93
C ARG A 9 11.01 26.05 -1.91
N GLN A 10 10.95 27.24 -1.32
CA GLN A 10 11.91 27.67 -0.31
C GLN A 10 11.74 26.89 1.00
N GLU A 11 10.51 26.64 1.42
CA GLU A 11 10.18 25.82 2.59
C GLU A 11 10.71 24.39 2.41
N LEU A 12 10.56 23.80 1.22
CA LEU A 12 11.13 22.49 0.91
C LEU A 12 12.66 22.51 0.95
N LEU A 13 13.31 23.51 0.32
CA LEU A 13 14.78 23.62 0.32
C LEU A 13 15.36 23.75 1.73
N ALA A 14 14.66 24.44 2.64
CA ALA A 14 15.11 24.64 4.01
C ALA A 14 15.22 23.32 4.82
N GLN A 15 14.57 22.25 4.37
CA GLN A 15 14.61 20.92 5.01
C GLN A 15 15.90 20.15 4.72
N TYR A 16 16.70 20.59 3.75
CA TYR A 16 17.92 19.90 3.34
C TYR A 16 19.16 20.69 3.75
N TYR A 17 20.25 19.97 3.97
CA TYR A 17 21.58 20.54 4.13
C TYR A 17 22.01 21.25 2.84
N ASP A 18 22.90 22.25 2.96
CA ASP A 18 23.44 22.95 1.79
C ASP A 18 24.58 22.15 1.14
N GLU A 19 25.25 21.29 1.90
CA GLU A 19 26.29 20.39 1.41
C GLU A 19 25.75 19.45 0.34
N THR A 20 26.46 19.38 -0.78
CA THR A 20 26.18 18.45 -1.86
C THR A 20 27.03 17.20 -1.73
N LYS A 21 26.43 16.04 -1.96
CA LYS A 21 27.13 14.75 -1.99
C LYS A 21 26.78 13.96 -3.25
N GLU A 22 27.65 13.03 -3.60
CA GLU A 22 27.40 12.07 -4.68
C GLU A 22 27.13 10.70 -4.09
N ILE A 23 26.00 10.10 -4.48
CA ILE A 23 25.60 8.76 -4.03
C ILE A 23 25.25 7.89 -5.23
N ILE A 24 25.31 6.58 -5.04
CA ILE A 24 24.76 5.61 -6.01
C ILE A 24 23.55 4.96 -5.39
N ILE A 25 22.37 5.17 -5.94
CA ILE A 25 21.13 4.58 -5.42
C ILE A 25 20.72 3.33 -6.19
N LEU A 26 19.85 2.52 -5.60
CA LEU A 26 18.99 1.55 -6.27
C LEU A 26 17.53 1.96 -6.06
N THR A 27 16.81 2.27 -7.14
CA THR A 27 15.38 2.62 -7.07
C THR A 27 14.51 1.44 -6.67
N ALA A 28 13.37 1.70 -6.03
CA ALA A 28 12.35 0.70 -5.72
C ALA A 28 11.71 0.09 -6.98
N ASP A 29 11.00 -1.02 -6.82
CA ASP A 29 10.35 -1.77 -7.91
C ASP A 29 9.01 -1.19 -8.39
N TYR A 30 8.59 -0.05 -7.83
CA TYR A 30 7.39 0.67 -8.24
C TYR A 30 7.66 2.15 -8.51
N LYS A 31 6.83 2.73 -9.39
CA LYS A 31 6.89 4.14 -9.73
C LYS A 31 5.97 4.93 -8.79
N ASN A 32 6.51 5.48 -7.69
CA ASN A 32 5.74 6.37 -6.80
C ASN A 32 5.58 7.81 -7.36
N CYS A 33 6.05 8.06 -8.59
CA CYS A 33 6.20 9.39 -9.19
C CYS A 33 4.89 10.06 -9.65
N LEU A 34 3.72 9.54 -9.25
CA LEU A 34 2.44 10.00 -9.81
C LEU A 34 1.86 11.24 -9.10
N TRP A 35 2.30 11.57 -7.87
CA TRP A 35 1.70 12.66 -7.10
C TRP A 35 2.69 13.56 -6.34
N ASP A 36 3.81 13.03 -5.91
CA ASP A 36 4.91 13.79 -5.32
C ASP A 36 6.13 13.66 -6.22
N ASN A 37 6.82 14.77 -6.50
CA ASN A 37 8.10 14.78 -7.23
C ASN A 37 9.17 14.01 -6.43
N ALA A 38 9.02 12.69 -6.36
CA ALA A 38 9.69 11.78 -5.46
C ALA A 38 9.82 10.38 -6.08
N CYS A 39 10.84 9.65 -5.65
CA CYS A 39 11.05 8.26 -5.98
C CYS A 39 11.67 7.56 -4.78
N ASP A 40 11.19 6.35 -4.51
CA ASP A 40 11.67 5.52 -3.42
C ASP A 40 12.93 4.75 -3.84
N LEU A 41 13.79 4.49 -2.87
CA LEU A 41 15.02 3.71 -3.04
C LEU A 41 15.07 2.58 -2.03
N ILE A 42 15.62 1.44 -2.45
CA ILE A 42 15.80 0.25 -1.60
C ILE A 42 17.10 0.36 -0.81
N ALA A 43 18.14 0.90 -1.44
CA ALA A 43 19.47 1.03 -0.86
C ALA A 43 20.27 2.10 -1.59
N TRP A 44 21.36 2.57 -0.98
CA TRP A 44 22.35 3.42 -1.64
C TRP A 44 23.77 3.15 -1.15
N MET A 45 24.73 3.59 -1.96
CA MET A 45 26.15 3.67 -1.63
C MET A 45 26.51 5.12 -1.34
N GLU A 46 27.23 5.34 -0.25
CA GLU A 46 27.80 6.63 0.14
C GLU A 46 29.20 6.40 0.71
N ASP A 47 30.20 7.12 0.19
CA ASP A 47 31.61 7.01 0.61
C ASP A 47 32.18 5.57 0.68
N GLY A 48 31.64 4.67 -0.14
CA GLY A 48 32.03 3.26 -0.20
C GLY A 48 31.26 2.33 0.75
N GLU A 49 30.38 2.88 1.59
CA GLU A 49 29.52 2.13 2.50
C GLU A 49 28.15 1.84 1.88
N LEU A 50 27.63 0.63 2.12
CA LEU A 50 26.30 0.22 1.69
C LEU A 50 25.29 0.54 2.79
N HIS A 51 24.29 1.32 2.44
CA HIS A 51 23.12 1.60 3.26
C HIS A 51 21.92 0.80 2.73
N ASN A 52 21.59 -0.30 3.41
CA ASN A 52 20.52 -1.22 3.01
C ASN A 52 19.24 -0.96 3.84
N HIS A 53 18.59 0.16 3.57
CA HIS A 53 17.31 0.51 4.19
C HIS A 53 16.52 1.43 3.27
N HIS A 54 15.19 1.39 3.43
CA HIS A 54 14.29 2.15 2.60
C HIS A 54 14.48 3.66 2.79
N GLY A 55 14.41 4.39 1.68
CA GLY A 55 14.55 5.84 1.65
C GLY A 55 13.79 6.42 0.48
N TRP A 56 13.89 7.74 0.32
CA TRP A 56 13.32 8.41 -0.83
C TRP A 56 14.18 9.60 -1.24
N PHE A 57 14.03 9.99 -2.50
CA PHE A 57 14.61 11.24 -2.98
C PHE A 57 13.56 12.04 -3.73
N ARG A 58 13.63 13.36 -3.62
CA ARG A 58 12.69 14.30 -4.22
C ARG A 58 13.37 15.23 -5.19
N TRP A 59 12.63 15.80 -6.13
CA TRP A 59 13.12 16.84 -7.03
C TRP A 59 12.17 18.03 -7.11
N LEU A 60 12.71 19.14 -7.57
CA LEU A 60 11.98 20.39 -7.74
C LEU A 60 11.76 20.77 -9.21
N ASP A 61 12.33 19.99 -10.13
CA ASP A 61 12.32 20.23 -11.56
C ASP A 61 11.61 19.06 -12.24
N ASP A 62 10.48 19.36 -12.88
CA ASP A 62 9.59 18.36 -13.48
C ASP A 62 10.26 17.56 -14.61
N LYS A 63 11.42 18.00 -15.12
CA LYS A 63 12.21 17.24 -16.11
C LYS A 63 12.57 15.83 -15.63
N TRP A 64 12.60 15.61 -14.32
CA TRP A 64 12.97 14.33 -13.72
C TRP A 64 11.80 13.36 -13.52
N ALA A 65 10.54 13.79 -13.71
CA ALA A 65 9.34 13.01 -13.36
C ALA A 65 9.22 11.63 -14.06
N SER A 66 9.91 11.43 -15.18
CA SER A 66 9.95 10.15 -15.92
C SER A 66 11.36 9.63 -16.16
N SER A 67 12.33 10.05 -15.34
CA SER A 67 13.75 9.70 -15.55
C SER A 67 14.20 8.42 -14.86
N PHE A 68 13.41 7.89 -13.92
CA PHE A 68 13.77 6.77 -13.06
C PHE A 68 12.97 5.52 -13.41
N LEU A 69 13.69 4.45 -13.74
CA LEU A 69 13.17 3.11 -13.96
C LEU A 69 13.17 2.35 -12.63
N PRO A 70 12.22 1.43 -12.42
CA PRO A 70 12.23 0.57 -11.25
C PRO A 70 13.46 -0.34 -11.20
N LEU A 71 13.94 -0.67 -10.00
CA LEU A 71 15.07 -1.58 -9.76
C LEU A 71 16.32 -1.24 -10.58
N ASN A 72 16.58 0.06 -10.76
CA ASN A 72 17.71 0.54 -11.54
C ASN A 72 18.62 1.44 -10.71
N ALA A 73 19.90 1.41 -11.03
CA ALA A 73 20.91 2.13 -10.27
C ALA A 73 21.34 3.42 -10.97
N TYR A 74 21.46 4.49 -10.17
CA TYR A 74 21.78 5.83 -10.65
C TYR A 74 22.85 6.46 -9.78
N ARG A 75 23.79 7.18 -10.40
CA ARG A 75 24.68 8.09 -9.68
C ARG A 75 24.05 9.46 -9.64
N LEU A 76 23.79 9.96 -8.45
CA LEU A 76 23.07 11.20 -8.23
C LEU A 76 23.94 12.20 -7.50
N ARG A 77 23.76 13.48 -7.82
CA ARG A 77 24.17 14.58 -6.96
C ARG A 77 22.99 15.03 -6.13
N VAL A 78 23.13 15.00 -4.81
CA VAL A 78 22.03 15.24 -3.88
C VAL A 78 22.42 16.16 -2.72
N ARG A 79 21.41 16.63 -1.99
CA ARG A 79 21.53 17.16 -0.62
C ARG A 79 20.76 16.26 0.33
N GLN A 80 21.31 15.99 1.50
CA GLN A 80 20.63 15.15 2.49
C GLN A 80 19.60 15.97 3.28
N HIS A 81 18.50 15.34 3.66
CA HIS A 81 17.51 15.94 4.56
C HIS A 81 18.09 16.07 5.97
N LYS A 82 17.70 17.13 6.70
CA LYS A 82 18.23 17.42 8.05
C LYS A 82 17.78 16.39 9.10
N ASP A 83 16.52 15.98 9.00
CA ASP A 83 15.91 15.08 9.99
C ASP A 83 15.85 13.60 9.56
N PHE A 84 16.13 13.28 8.30
CA PHE A 84 15.95 11.94 7.74
C PHE A 84 17.19 11.52 6.94
N ALA A 85 17.99 10.62 7.50
CA ALA A 85 19.27 10.22 6.90
C ALA A 85 19.10 9.57 5.51
N SER A 86 17.99 8.86 5.27
CA SER A 86 17.66 8.19 4.00
C SER A 86 16.81 9.04 3.05
N SER A 87 16.75 10.36 3.27
CA SER A 87 15.97 11.30 2.46
C SER A 87 16.88 12.30 1.74
N PHE A 88 16.66 12.47 0.44
CA PHE A 88 17.55 13.26 -0.41
C PHE A 88 16.79 14.24 -1.31
N LEU A 89 17.38 15.41 -1.55
CA LEU A 89 16.97 16.32 -2.61
C LEU A 89 17.89 16.10 -3.82
N LEU A 90 17.32 15.64 -4.92
CA LEU A 90 17.98 15.50 -6.21
C LEU A 90 18.34 16.86 -6.80
N LEU A 91 19.63 17.04 -7.06
CA LEU A 91 20.16 18.18 -7.80
C LEU A 91 20.44 17.84 -9.26
N ASP A 92 21.05 16.67 -9.50
CA ASP A 92 21.42 16.22 -10.84
C ASP A 92 21.56 14.69 -10.94
N VAL A 93 21.35 14.16 -12.15
CA VAL A 93 21.59 12.75 -12.48
C VAL A 93 22.92 12.67 -13.23
N LEU A 94 23.96 12.23 -12.53
CA LEU A 94 25.33 12.19 -13.06
C LEU A 94 25.56 11.00 -13.98
N GLN A 95 24.91 9.87 -13.69
CA GLN A 95 25.01 8.65 -14.49
C GLN A 95 23.74 7.81 -14.32
N LYS A 96 23.25 7.24 -15.42
CA LYS A 96 22.17 6.23 -15.45
C LYS A 96 22.75 4.84 -15.63
N ASP A 97 21.98 3.82 -15.24
CA ASP A 97 22.32 2.40 -15.46
C ASP A 97 23.68 2.02 -14.87
N VAL A 98 23.94 2.49 -13.65
CA VAL A 98 25.19 2.23 -12.93
C VAL A 98 25.27 0.77 -12.54
N THR A 99 26.38 0.11 -12.84
CA THR A 99 26.64 -1.24 -12.34
C THR A 99 27.44 -1.15 -11.03
N HIS A 100 26.86 -1.63 -9.92
CA HIS A 100 27.54 -1.70 -8.63
C HIS A 100 27.27 -3.05 -7.94
N PRO A 101 28.30 -3.88 -7.66
CA PRO A 101 28.09 -5.25 -7.16
C PRO A 101 27.26 -5.33 -5.89
N ALA A 102 27.46 -4.41 -4.94
CA ALA A 102 26.68 -4.40 -3.70
C ALA A 102 25.19 -4.11 -3.93
N LEU A 103 24.86 -3.21 -4.85
CA LEU A 103 23.47 -2.88 -5.18
C LEU A 103 22.82 -3.97 -6.04
N GLN A 104 23.60 -4.68 -6.88
CA GLN A 104 23.12 -5.86 -7.58
C GLN A 104 22.74 -6.98 -6.59
N ALA A 105 23.57 -7.23 -5.57
CA ALA A 105 23.25 -8.20 -4.53
C ALA A 105 21.97 -7.81 -3.75
N VAL A 106 21.79 -6.52 -3.44
CA VAL A 106 20.54 -6.02 -2.83
C VAL A 106 19.36 -6.23 -3.77
N CYS A 107 19.49 -5.91 -5.06
CA CYS A 107 18.42 -6.11 -6.05
C CYS A 107 18.04 -7.59 -6.18
N GLU A 108 19.02 -8.49 -6.26
CA GLU A 108 18.77 -9.94 -6.29
C GLU A 108 18.08 -10.44 -5.02
N ALA A 109 18.46 -9.95 -3.84
CA ALA A 109 17.79 -10.27 -2.59
C ALA A 109 16.35 -9.70 -2.54
N TRP A 110 16.16 -8.48 -3.04
CA TRP A 110 14.85 -7.84 -3.15
C TRP A 110 13.91 -8.61 -4.09
N LEU A 111 14.42 -9.16 -5.18
CA LEU A 111 13.61 -9.94 -6.13
C LEU A 111 13.21 -11.33 -5.62
N ARG A 112 13.85 -11.84 -4.54
CA ARG A 112 13.44 -13.11 -3.94
C ARG A 112 12.10 -12.92 -3.20
N PRO A 113 11.07 -13.71 -3.52
CA PRO A 113 9.81 -13.67 -2.79
C PRO A 113 10.03 -14.05 -1.33
N THR A 114 9.49 -13.26 -0.40
CA THR A 114 9.35 -13.67 1.00
C THR A 114 7.99 -14.33 1.12
N VAL A 115 7.96 -15.57 1.62
CA VAL A 115 6.74 -16.38 1.69
C VAL A 115 6.47 -16.75 3.14
N TRP A 116 5.24 -16.51 3.60
CA TRP A 116 4.72 -17.01 4.86
C TRP A 116 3.63 -18.04 4.59
N GLN A 117 3.63 -19.15 5.33
CA GLN A 117 2.62 -20.19 5.18
C GLN A 117 2.35 -20.87 6.53
N GLU A 118 1.07 -21.06 6.82
CA GLU A 118 0.59 -21.83 7.96
C GLU A 118 -0.62 -22.65 7.52
N ALA A 119 -0.61 -23.97 7.70
CA ALA A 119 -1.77 -24.80 7.37
C ALA A 119 -2.96 -24.45 8.29
N PRO A 120 -4.19 -24.30 7.77
CA PRO A 120 -4.65 -24.68 6.43
C PRO A 120 -4.60 -23.58 5.37
N PHE A 121 -3.99 -22.42 5.65
CA PHE A 121 -3.94 -21.30 4.74
C PHE A 121 -3.02 -21.57 3.53
N PRO A 122 -3.28 -20.94 2.38
CA PRO A 122 -2.32 -20.94 1.27
C PRO A 122 -1.04 -20.20 1.67
N ALA A 123 -0.04 -20.25 0.78
CA ALA A 123 1.16 -19.45 0.94
C ALA A 123 0.84 -17.97 0.63
N PHE A 124 1.19 -17.08 1.53
CA PHE A 124 1.15 -15.64 1.33
C PHE A 124 2.51 -15.14 0.87
N ILE A 125 2.52 -14.22 -0.07
CA ILE A 125 3.72 -13.59 -0.62
C ILE A 125 3.80 -12.16 -0.11
N LEU A 126 4.96 -11.76 0.38
CA LEU A 126 5.16 -10.39 0.83
C LEU A 126 5.16 -9.41 -0.34
N ASN A 127 4.19 -8.51 -0.36
CA ASN A 127 4.19 -7.29 -1.12
C ASN A 127 5.06 -6.24 -0.42
N LYS A 128 6.35 -6.21 -0.78
CA LYS A 128 7.38 -5.34 -0.18
C LYS A 128 7.10 -3.84 -0.35
N ARG A 129 6.19 -3.46 -1.25
CA ARG A 129 5.79 -2.06 -1.48
C ARG A 129 4.93 -1.51 -0.35
N ILE A 130 4.01 -2.31 0.15
CA ILE A 130 3.06 -1.89 1.20
C ILE A 130 3.30 -2.63 2.51
N SER A 131 4.35 -3.45 2.57
CA SER A 131 4.71 -4.29 3.71
C SER A 131 3.56 -5.20 4.14
N ASN A 132 2.92 -5.89 3.20
CA ASN A 132 1.82 -6.81 3.52
C ASN A 132 2.03 -8.18 2.90
N PHE A 133 1.68 -9.22 3.64
CA PHE A 133 1.59 -10.57 3.09
C PHE A 133 0.24 -10.73 2.38
N GLU A 134 0.28 -11.10 1.11
CA GLU A 134 -0.90 -11.18 0.25
C GLU A 134 -1.12 -12.59 -0.30
N ALA A 135 -2.38 -13.02 -0.36
CA ALA A 135 -2.79 -14.23 -1.06
C ALA A 135 -4.24 -14.12 -1.54
N ASP A 136 -4.55 -14.80 -2.63
CA ASP A 136 -5.93 -15.10 -2.99
C ASP A 136 -6.36 -16.41 -2.31
N ILE A 137 -7.54 -16.39 -1.68
CA ILE A 137 -8.08 -17.52 -0.95
C ILE A 137 -9.48 -17.89 -1.45
N ASP A 138 -9.86 -19.17 -1.34
CA ASP A 138 -11.24 -19.59 -1.54
C ASP A 138 -12.08 -19.27 -0.29
N TRP A 139 -13.03 -18.35 -0.45
CA TRP A 139 -13.98 -17.96 0.58
C TRP A 139 -15.40 -18.39 0.16
N LEU A 140 -15.86 -19.51 0.72
CA LEU A 140 -17.19 -20.07 0.47
C LEU A 140 -17.47 -20.37 -1.03
N GLY A 141 -16.46 -20.82 -1.77
CA GLY A 141 -16.55 -21.15 -3.19
C GLY A 141 -16.33 -19.96 -4.13
N ALA A 142 -15.89 -18.82 -3.61
CA ALA A 142 -15.52 -17.64 -4.38
C ALA A 142 -14.13 -17.13 -3.97
N PRO A 143 -13.27 -16.75 -4.92
CA PRO A 143 -11.95 -16.20 -4.60
C PRO A 143 -12.09 -14.80 -3.99
N ILE A 144 -11.35 -14.53 -2.92
CA ILE A 144 -11.14 -13.18 -2.36
C ILE A 144 -9.65 -12.93 -2.17
N HIS A 145 -9.25 -11.66 -2.21
CA HIS A 145 -7.92 -11.23 -1.85
C HIS A 145 -7.80 -11.08 -0.33
N VAL A 146 -6.70 -11.51 0.26
CA VAL A 146 -6.41 -11.28 1.69
C VAL A 146 -5.04 -10.64 1.83
N SER A 147 -5.03 -9.49 2.49
CA SER A 147 -3.83 -8.73 2.83
C SER A 147 -3.64 -8.75 4.34
N LEU A 148 -2.46 -9.18 4.78
CA LEU A 148 -2.06 -9.27 6.17
C LEU A 148 -0.99 -8.22 6.44
N GLU A 149 -1.30 -7.21 7.25
CA GLU A 149 -0.35 -6.17 7.60
C GLU A 149 0.88 -6.75 8.28
N GLN A 150 2.05 -6.40 7.78
CA GLN A 150 3.32 -6.68 8.42
C GLN A 150 3.76 -5.42 9.16
N GLU A 151 4.13 -5.55 10.43
CA GLU A 151 4.97 -4.54 11.07
C GLU A 151 6.39 -4.65 10.51
N ALA A 152 7.06 -3.51 10.28
CA ALA A 152 8.35 -3.48 9.61
C ALA A 152 9.37 -4.46 10.22
N ASP A 153 10.19 -5.07 9.35
CA ASP A 153 11.32 -5.96 9.69
C ASP A 153 10.99 -7.39 10.19
N HIS A 154 9.71 -7.82 10.17
CA HIS A 154 9.34 -9.18 10.58
C HIS A 154 9.23 -10.20 9.42
N GLU A 155 9.87 -11.37 9.49
CA GLU A 155 9.74 -12.40 8.44
C GLU A 155 8.35 -13.07 8.36
N THR A 156 7.46 -12.77 9.32
CA THR A 156 6.11 -13.32 9.43
C THR A 156 5.11 -12.24 9.84
N PRO A 157 3.80 -12.39 9.54
CA PRO A 157 2.78 -11.47 10.05
C PRO A 157 2.76 -11.46 11.60
N PRO A 158 2.32 -10.36 12.23
CA PRO A 158 2.13 -10.28 13.67
C PRO A 158 1.14 -11.31 14.21
N ASP A 159 1.33 -11.76 15.46
CA ASP A 159 0.45 -12.76 16.09
C ASP A 159 -1.04 -12.35 16.11
N ALA A 160 -1.32 -11.06 16.29
CA ALA A 160 -2.69 -10.52 16.27
C ALA A 160 -3.35 -10.65 14.89
N VAL A 161 -2.59 -10.37 13.82
CA VAL A 161 -3.01 -10.53 12.42
C VAL A 161 -3.31 -12.00 12.12
N ILE A 162 -2.41 -12.90 12.54
CA ILE A 162 -2.60 -14.35 12.37
C ILE A 162 -3.83 -14.83 13.15
N ALA A 163 -4.03 -14.34 14.37
CA ALA A 163 -5.21 -14.67 15.18
C ALA A 163 -6.51 -14.25 14.49
N THR A 164 -6.54 -13.08 13.85
CA THR A 164 -7.70 -12.61 13.09
C THR A 164 -7.93 -13.45 11.84
N LEU A 165 -6.89 -13.83 11.10
CA LEU A 165 -7.02 -14.74 9.96
C LEU A 165 -7.62 -16.10 10.40
N ARG A 166 -7.10 -16.70 11.48
CA ARG A 166 -7.63 -17.95 12.05
C ARG A 166 -9.10 -17.83 12.44
N LYS A 167 -9.48 -16.72 13.10
CA LYS A 167 -10.85 -16.42 13.51
C LYS A 167 -11.81 -16.31 12.32
N LEU A 168 -11.38 -15.67 11.23
CA LEU A 168 -12.16 -15.56 10.00
C LEU A 168 -12.38 -16.92 9.34
N TYR A 169 -11.32 -17.72 9.22
CA TYR A 169 -11.36 -19.07 8.63
C TYR A 169 -12.13 -20.10 9.46
N ALA A 170 -12.22 -19.91 10.78
CA ALA A 170 -12.98 -20.82 11.64
C ALA A 170 -14.50 -20.71 11.46
N ALA A 171 -15.00 -19.58 10.95
CA ALA A 171 -16.43 -19.32 10.82
C ALA A 171 -16.78 -18.40 9.62
N PRO A 172 -16.37 -18.75 8.38
CA PRO A 172 -16.51 -17.87 7.23
C PRO A 172 -17.97 -17.50 6.90
N GLU A 173 -18.92 -18.43 7.05
CA GLU A 173 -20.35 -18.15 6.81
C GLU A 173 -20.93 -17.17 7.83
N GLN A 174 -20.51 -17.30 9.09
CA GLN A 174 -20.97 -16.41 10.17
C GLN A 174 -20.45 -15.00 9.95
N TRP A 175 -19.16 -14.86 9.63
CA TRP A 175 -18.55 -13.59 9.30
C TRP A 175 -19.19 -12.96 8.07
N GLN A 176 -19.31 -13.70 6.96
CA GLN A 176 -19.94 -13.19 5.75
C GLN A 176 -21.36 -12.68 6.02
N THR A 177 -22.17 -13.44 6.75
CA THR A 177 -23.55 -13.05 7.08
C THR A 177 -23.57 -11.78 7.92
N ARG A 178 -22.72 -11.72 8.96
CA ARG A 178 -22.62 -10.58 9.87
C ARG A 178 -22.22 -9.31 9.12
N LEU A 179 -21.16 -9.37 8.32
CA LEU A 179 -20.63 -8.23 7.57
C LEU A 179 -21.64 -7.73 6.53
N LYS A 180 -22.26 -8.64 5.75
CA LYS A 180 -23.26 -8.28 4.73
C LYS A 180 -24.53 -7.68 5.33
N ASN A 181 -24.98 -8.19 6.47
CA ASN A 181 -26.14 -7.63 7.16
C ASN A 181 -25.86 -6.20 7.60
N TRP A 182 -24.72 -5.97 8.25
CA TRP A 182 -24.40 -4.64 8.73
C TRP A 182 -24.17 -3.64 7.60
N ALA A 183 -23.42 -4.01 6.57
CA ALA A 183 -23.23 -3.21 5.37
C ALA A 183 -24.58 -2.84 4.71
N CYS A 184 -25.53 -3.78 4.66
CA CYS A 184 -26.86 -3.50 4.15
C CYS A 184 -27.62 -2.54 5.04
N ASP A 185 -27.64 -2.75 6.36
CA ASP A 185 -28.40 -1.92 7.28
C ASP A 185 -27.94 -0.46 7.26
N GLU A 186 -26.63 -0.22 7.17
CA GLU A 186 -26.03 1.13 7.12
C GLU A 186 -26.19 1.78 5.74
N LEU A 187 -25.96 1.05 4.64
CA LEU A 187 -25.88 1.66 3.30
C LEU A 187 -27.14 1.52 2.45
N LEU A 188 -28.19 0.82 2.88
CA LEU A 188 -29.37 0.58 2.03
C LEU A 188 -30.05 1.89 1.58
N SER A 189 -30.20 2.86 2.48
CA SER A 189 -30.81 4.16 2.17
C SER A 189 -30.03 4.90 1.08
N GLU A 190 -28.70 4.87 1.19
CA GLU A 190 -27.82 5.46 0.20
C GLU A 190 -27.88 4.68 -1.12
N ALA A 191 -27.77 3.36 -1.08
CA ALA A 191 -27.90 2.48 -2.26
C ALA A 191 -29.20 2.73 -3.04
N GLN A 192 -30.32 2.95 -2.34
CA GLN A 192 -31.61 3.31 -2.95
C GLN A 192 -31.57 4.68 -3.63
N THR A 193 -30.88 5.65 -3.05
CA THR A 193 -30.71 7.00 -3.60
C THR A 193 -29.85 7.01 -4.87
N TRP A 194 -28.79 6.21 -4.88
CA TRP A 194 -27.89 6.05 -6.03
C TRP A 194 -28.54 5.30 -7.19
N GLN A 195 -29.54 4.46 -6.91
CA GLN A 195 -30.26 3.74 -7.93
C GLN A 195 -31.02 4.70 -8.85
N LYS A 196 -30.85 4.55 -10.17
CA LYS A 196 -31.56 5.38 -11.17
C LYS A 196 -33.07 5.36 -10.89
N LYS A 197 -33.71 6.54 -10.92
CA LYS A 197 -35.15 6.78 -10.64
C LYS A 197 -36.15 5.86 -11.38
N ASN A 198 -35.73 5.19 -12.45
CA ASN A 198 -36.58 4.31 -13.26
C ASN A 198 -36.45 2.81 -12.91
N LYS A 199 -35.73 2.45 -11.83
CA LYS A 199 -35.64 1.07 -11.33
C LYS A 199 -36.62 0.86 -10.17
N ALA A 200 -37.09 -0.37 -9.99
CA ALA A 200 -37.85 -0.76 -8.81
C ALA A 200 -37.00 -0.53 -7.55
N PRO A 201 -37.61 -0.11 -6.42
CA PRO A 201 -36.89 0.13 -5.17
C PRO A 201 -36.05 -1.09 -4.77
N LEU A 202 -34.77 -0.86 -4.49
CA LEU A 202 -33.87 -1.88 -3.98
C LEU A 202 -34.30 -2.32 -2.58
N SER A 203 -34.67 -3.59 -2.42
CA SER A 203 -34.95 -4.18 -1.11
C SER A 203 -33.65 -4.52 -0.37
N ALA A 204 -33.71 -4.60 0.95
CA ALA A 204 -32.57 -5.03 1.78
C ALA A 204 -32.02 -6.39 1.32
N GLU A 205 -32.92 -7.33 1.00
CA GLU A 205 -32.54 -8.66 0.54
C GLU A 205 -31.84 -8.62 -0.83
N ALA A 206 -32.38 -7.86 -1.77
CA ALA A 206 -31.74 -7.68 -3.08
C ALA A 206 -30.39 -6.95 -2.97
N PHE A 207 -30.24 -6.02 -2.02
CA PHE A 207 -28.97 -5.34 -1.78
C PHE A 207 -27.94 -6.31 -1.20
N ARG A 208 -28.28 -7.05 -0.13
CA ARG A 208 -27.40 -8.08 0.45
C ARG A 208 -26.95 -9.10 -0.57
N GLN A 209 -27.82 -9.55 -1.47
CA GLN A 209 -27.44 -10.52 -2.51
C GLN A 209 -26.40 -9.97 -3.50
N ARG A 210 -26.35 -8.65 -3.70
CA ARG A 210 -25.38 -7.99 -4.58
C ARG A 210 -24.05 -7.71 -3.92
N LEU A 211 -23.99 -7.64 -2.59
CA LEU A 211 -22.74 -7.48 -1.84
C LEU A 211 -21.90 -8.75 -1.96
N ARG A 212 -20.86 -8.72 -2.78
CA ARG A 212 -19.88 -9.80 -2.96
C ARG A 212 -18.59 -9.40 -2.26
N LEU A 213 -18.15 -10.18 -1.27
CA LEU A 213 -16.86 -9.95 -0.63
C LEU A 213 -15.76 -10.10 -1.68
N GLN A 214 -14.82 -9.17 -1.71
CA GLN A 214 -13.70 -9.15 -2.68
C GLN A 214 -12.36 -9.18 -1.97
N GLU A 215 -12.25 -8.52 -0.82
CA GLU A 215 -10.99 -8.40 -0.12
C GLU A 215 -11.20 -8.34 1.40
N ILE A 216 -10.25 -8.90 2.15
CA ILE A 216 -10.10 -8.68 3.58
C ILE A 216 -8.69 -8.13 3.84
N TYR A 217 -8.61 -7.04 4.60
CA TYR A 217 -7.36 -6.51 5.11
C TYR A 217 -7.30 -6.70 6.63
N CYS A 218 -6.30 -7.40 7.13
CA CYS A 218 -6.06 -7.58 8.56
C CYS A 218 -4.97 -6.61 9.04
N TYR A 219 -5.31 -5.74 10.00
CA TYR A 219 -4.39 -4.74 10.54
C TYR A 219 -3.53 -5.30 11.69
N GLY A 220 -2.37 -4.69 11.93
CA GLY A 220 -1.37 -5.10 12.92
C GLY A 220 -1.89 -5.24 14.35
N ASP A 221 -2.93 -4.48 14.70
CA ASP A 221 -3.60 -4.53 16.01
C ASP A 221 -4.64 -5.67 16.14
N GLY A 222 -4.87 -6.43 15.07
CA GLY A 222 -5.85 -7.51 15.00
C GLY A 222 -7.25 -7.06 14.54
N SER A 223 -7.46 -5.77 14.27
CA SER A 223 -8.66 -5.32 13.56
C SER A 223 -8.62 -5.79 12.09
N PHE A 224 -9.75 -5.71 11.39
CA PHE A 224 -9.77 -5.97 9.95
C PHE A 224 -10.83 -5.14 9.24
N SER A 225 -10.63 -4.94 7.93
CA SER A 225 -11.65 -4.40 7.04
C SER A 225 -12.05 -5.43 5.99
N ALA A 226 -13.32 -5.42 5.61
CA ALA A 226 -13.88 -6.30 4.58
C ALA A 226 -14.51 -5.48 3.47
N CYS A 227 -14.07 -5.71 2.24
CA CYS A 227 -14.37 -4.92 1.06
C CYS A 227 -15.35 -5.66 0.15
N PHE A 228 -16.48 -5.03 -0.20
CA PHE A 228 -17.53 -5.62 -1.03
C PHE A 228 -17.71 -4.90 -2.37
N ASP A 229 -17.84 -5.69 -3.44
CA ASP A 229 -18.45 -5.24 -4.70
C ASP A 229 -19.98 -5.22 -4.54
N SER A 230 -20.61 -4.13 -4.99
CA SER A 230 -22.05 -3.90 -4.90
C SER A 230 -22.78 -4.08 -6.24
N ASP A 231 -22.14 -4.73 -7.21
CA ASP A 231 -22.71 -5.01 -8.54
C ASP A 231 -23.12 -3.73 -9.29
N GLY A 232 -22.24 -2.71 -9.21
CA GLY A 232 -22.42 -1.42 -9.87
C GLY A 232 -23.56 -0.56 -9.32
N ILE A 233 -23.98 -0.79 -8.06
CA ILE A 233 -24.86 0.15 -7.34
C ILE A 233 -24.09 1.45 -7.05
N PHE A 234 -22.87 1.33 -6.53
CA PHE A 234 -21.96 2.46 -6.34
C PHE A 234 -20.99 2.60 -7.52
N ALA A 235 -20.63 3.84 -7.86
CA ALA A 235 -19.96 4.13 -9.12
C ALA A 235 -18.50 3.68 -9.18
N LYS A 236 -17.73 3.68 -8.07
CA LYS A 236 -16.30 3.36 -8.15
C LYS A 236 -15.58 2.60 -7.03
N LEU A 237 -15.96 2.52 -5.76
CA LEU A 237 -15.33 1.53 -4.86
C LEU A 237 -16.22 1.02 -3.72
N VAL A 238 -15.98 -0.27 -3.44
CA VAL A 238 -15.93 -0.95 -2.15
C VAL A 238 -16.78 -0.34 -1.03
N THR A 239 -17.87 -1.04 -0.70
CA THR A 239 -18.41 -0.97 0.66
C THR A 239 -17.38 -1.62 1.58
N PHE A 240 -16.78 -0.88 2.51
CA PHE A 240 -15.92 -1.48 3.52
C PHE A 240 -16.66 -1.60 4.86
N VAL A 241 -16.32 -2.63 5.61
CA VAL A 241 -16.78 -2.87 6.99
C VAL A 241 -15.53 -2.99 7.84
N GLU A 242 -15.29 -2.05 8.76
CA GLU A 242 -14.22 -2.15 9.75
C GLU A 242 -14.70 -2.87 11.02
N VAL A 243 -13.87 -3.78 11.51
CA VAL A 243 -14.12 -4.57 12.71
C VAL A 243 -12.92 -4.44 13.65
N ASN A 244 -13.17 -4.03 14.88
CA ASN A 244 -12.16 -3.88 15.92
C ASN A 244 -11.56 -5.23 16.34
N PRO A 245 -10.42 -5.23 17.06
CA PRO A 245 -9.81 -6.47 17.55
C PRO A 245 -10.73 -7.27 18.50
N ASP A 246 -11.64 -6.59 19.20
CA ASP A 246 -12.66 -7.17 20.09
C ASP A 246 -13.93 -7.66 19.38
N ASP A 247 -13.88 -7.75 18.05
CA ASP A 247 -14.96 -8.12 17.16
C ASP A 247 -16.11 -7.10 17.07
N SER A 248 -16.05 -5.94 17.71
CA SER A 248 -17.08 -4.91 17.55
C SER A 248 -17.01 -4.26 16.16
N LEU A 249 -18.17 -3.94 15.58
CA LEU A 249 -18.28 -3.27 14.28
C LEU A 249 -18.00 -1.77 14.48
N LYS A 250 -17.10 -1.20 13.67
CA LYS A 250 -16.56 0.15 13.85
C LYS A 250 -17.14 1.14 12.86
N GLU A 251 -16.85 0.97 11.57
CA GLU A 251 -17.31 1.86 10.50
C GLU A 251 -17.78 1.11 9.23
N VAL A 252 -18.80 1.66 8.55
CA VAL A 252 -19.14 1.31 7.16
C VAL A 252 -19.02 2.57 6.30
N GLY A 253 -18.38 2.44 5.14
CA GLY A 253 -18.28 3.53 4.19
C GLY A 253 -18.24 3.07 2.73
N ILE A 254 -18.30 4.05 1.84
CA ILE A 254 -18.11 3.90 0.39
C ILE A 254 -16.88 4.74 0.04
N THR A 255 -15.92 4.15 -0.69
CA THR A 255 -14.73 4.87 -1.17
C THR A 255 -14.87 5.23 -2.65
N GLU A 256 -14.15 6.27 -3.10
CA GLU A 256 -14.16 6.76 -4.50
C GLU A 256 -12.93 6.36 -5.30
#